data_AF-A0A7W7PQW3-F1
#
_entry.id   AF-A0A7W7PQW3-F1
#
_cell.length_a   1.000
_cell.length_b   1.000
_cell.length_c   1.000
_cell.angle_alpha   90.00
_cell.angle_beta   90.00
_cell.angle_gamma   90.00
#
_symmetry.space_group_name_H-M   'P 1'
#
loop_
_entity.id
_entity.type
_entity.pdbx_description
1 polymer ?
#
loop_
_entity_poly.entity_id
_entity_poly.type
_entity_poly.pdbx_seq_one_letter_code
_entity_poly.pdbx_strand_id
1 'polypeptide(L)' 'MPGMMERIKRFARSPQGRRTAEQARRAAADPRRRAQAQRLLGRLRGGHR' A
#
# COMPACT_ATOMS: atom_id res chain seq x y z
N MET A 1 -28.44 -3.28 5.56
CA MET A 1 -27.10 -3.81 5.91
C MET A 1 -26.05 -2.92 5.25
N PRO A 2 -25.10 -2.31 5.99
CA PRO A 2 -24.02 -1.56 5.35
C PRO A 2 -23.23 -2.52 4.45
N GLY A 3 -23.13 -2.19 3.16
CA GLY A 3 -22.36 -2.99 2.21
C GLY A 3 -20.89 -3.06 2.59
N MET A 4 -20.18 -4.08 2.11
CA MET A 4 -18.74 -4.30 2.37
C MET A 4 -17.91 -3.01 2.19
N MET A 5 -18.24 -2.22 1.16
CA MET A 5 -17.61 -0.95 0.84
C MET A 5 -17.76 0.12 1.93
N GLU A 6 -18.91 0.19 2.58
CA GLU A 6 -19.15 1.16 3.65
C GLU A 6 -18.34 0.82 4.89
N ARG A 7 -18.15 -0.47 5.14
CA ARG A 7 -17.34 -1.02 6.22
C ARG A 7 -15.85 -0.76 5.99
N ILE A 8 -15.37 -0.89 4.75
CA ILE A 8 -14.00 -0.52 4.35
C ILE A 8 -13.79 0.99 4.48
N LYS A 9 -14.73 1.83 4.01
CA LYS A 9 -14.65 3.30 4.18
C LYS A 9 -14.61 3.69 5.65
N ARG A 10 -15.43 3.05 6.50
CA ARG A 10 -15.48 3.30 7.95
C ARG A 10 -14.21 2.83 8.64
N PHE A 11 -13.65 1.70 8.23
CA PHE A 11 -12.37 1.20 8.69
C PHE A 11 -11.22 2.13 8.31
N ALA A 12 -11.15 2.55 7.05
CA ALA A 12 -10.14 3.50 6.56
C ALA A 12 -10.22 4.87 7.27
N ARG A 13 -11.42 5.30 7.68
CA ARG A 13 -11.62 6.51 8.49
C ARG A 13 -11.39 6.31 9.99
N SER A 14 -11.27 5.06 10.46
CA SER A 14 -11.00 4.75 11.86
C SER A 14 -9.54 5.07 12.24
N PRO A 15 -9.22 5.29 13.52
CA PRO A 15 -7.85 5.51 13.97
C PRO A 15 -6.92 4.33 13.65
N GLN A 16 -7.43 3.09 13.63
CA GLN A 16 -6.66 1.92 13.21
C GLN A 16 -6.39 1.94 11.70
N GLY A 17 -7.40 2.20 10.87
CA GLY A 17 -7.21 2.28 9.41
C GLY A 17 -6.35 3.48 9.00
N ARG A 18 -6.44 4.60 9.70
CA ARG A 18 -5.52 5.74 9.52
C ARG A 18 -4.08 5.34 9.83
N ARG A 19 -3.81 4.67 10.95
CA ARG A 19 -2.45 4.20 11.27
C ARG A 19 -1.92 3.23 10.21
N THR A 20 -2.74 2.29 9.75
CA THR A 20 -2.36 1.36 8.67
C THR A 20 -2.11 2.10 7.36
N ALA A 21 -2.97 3.05 7.00
CA ALA A 21 -2.81 3.88 5.81
C ALA A 21 -1.60 4.82 5.91
N GLU A 22 -1.27 5.32 7.09
CA GLU A 22 -0.08 6.14 7.34
C GLU A 22 1.20 5.32 7.32
N GLN A 23 1.20 4.10 7.87
CA GLN A 23 2.32 3.18 7.73
C GLN A 23 2.55 2.80 6.27
N ALA A 24 1.48 2.50 5.54
CA ALA A 24 1.53 2.24 4.10
C ALA A 24 2.01 3.48 3.34
N ARG A 25 1.51 4.68 3.68
CA ARG A 25 1.97 5.94 3.09
C ARG A 25 3.42 6.21 3.40
N ARG A 26 3.91 6.02 4.62
CA ARG A 26 5.33 6.18 4.97
C ARG A 26 6.19 5.18 4.21
N ALA A 27 5.77 3.91 4.18
CA ALA A 27 6.47 2.88 3.42
C ALA A 27 6.51 3.17 1.92
N ALA A 28 5.47 3.78 1.37
CA ALA A 28 5.40 4.19 -0.04
C ALA A 28 6.08 5.55 -0.32
N ALA A 29 6.07 6.46 0.65
CA ALA A 29 6.70 7.78 0.57
C ALA A 29 8.22 7.69 0.71
N ASP A 30 8.74 6.61 1.28
CA ASP A 30 10.18 6.33 1.32
C ASP A 30 10.73 6.15 -0.10
N PRO A 31 11.52 7.12 -0.63
CA PRO A 31 12.06 7.03 -1.98
C PRO A 31 13.04 5.85 -2.10
N ARG A 32 13.72 5.48 -1.01
CA ARG A 32 14.61 4.31 -0.94
C ARG A 32 13.84 3.01 -1.15
N ARG A 33 12.69 2.84 -0.49
CA ARG A 33 11.81 1.67 -0.68
C ARG A 33 11.23 1.64 -2.08
N ARG A 34 10.87 2.80 -2.64
CA ARG A 34 10.36 2.91 -4.00
C ARG A 34 11.40 2.47 -5.04
N ALA A 35 12.65 2.89 -4.91
CA ALA A 35 13.74 2.45 -5.79
C ALA A 35 14.03 0.95 -5.65
N GLN A 36 14.00 0.41 -4.43
CA GLN A 36 14.21 -1.01 -4.17
C GLN A 36 13.07 -1.86 -4.73
N ALA A 37 11.82 -1.42 -4.55
CA ALA A 37 10.64 -2.05 -5.14
C ALA A 37 10.66 -1.99 -6.68
N GLN A 38 11.05 -0.85 -7.27
CA GLN A 38 11.22 -0.72 -8.72
C GLN A 38 12.30 -1.66 -9.26
N ARG A 39 13.43 -1.83 -8.56
CA ARG A 39 14.46 -2.80 -8.95
C ARG A 39 13.95 -4.24 -8.84
N LEU A 40 13.20 -4.57 -7.78
CA LEU A 40 12.62 -5.90 -7.61
C LEU A 40 11.58 -6.20 -8.71
N LEU A 41 10.67 -5.25 -8.96
CA LEU A 41 9.70 -5.31 -10.05
C LEU A 41 10.39 -5.41 -11.40
N GLY A 42 11.46 -4.65 -11.63
CA GLY A 42 12.26 -4.70 -12.85
C GLY A 42 12.93 -6.07 -13.06
N ARG A 43 13.44 -6.70 -12.00
CA ARG A 43 13.95 -8.08 -12.05
C ARG A 43 12.85 -9.09 -12.35
N LEU A 44 11.70 -8.98 -11.68
CA LEU A 44 10.55 -9.86 -11.93
C LEU A 44 10.01 -9.72 -13.35
N ARG A 45 9.99 -8.50 -13.91
CA ARG A 45 9.58 -8.25 -15.30
C ARG A 45 10.65 -8.64 -16.32
N GLY A 46 11.93 -8.54 -15.96
CA GLY A 46 13.08 -8.84 -16.83
C GLY A 46 13.48 -10.30 -16.89
N GLY A 47 13.03 -11.14 -15.94
CA GLY A 47 13.26 -12.59 -15.95
C GLY A 47 12.26 -13.40 -16.79
N HIS A 48 11.33 -12.73 -17.48
CA HIS A 48 10.33 -13.35 -18.35
C HIS A 48 10.62 -13.02 -19.82
N ARG A 49 11.84 -13.30 -20.27
CA ARG A 49 12.21 -13.25 -21.69
C ARG A 49 13.25 -14.31 -22.01
#